data_AF-A0A3B8QGT2-F1
#
_entry.id   AF-A0A3B8QGT2-F1
#
_cell.length_a   1.000
_cell.length_b   1.000
_cell.length_c   1.000
_cell.angle_alpha   90.00
_cell.angle_beta   90.00
_cell.angle_gamma   90.00
#
_symmetry.space_group_name_H-M   'P 1'
#
loop_
_entity.id
_entity.type
_entity.pdbx_description
1 polymer ?
#
loop_
_entity_poly.entity_id
_entity_poly.type
_entity_poly.pdbx_seq_one_letter_code
_entity_poly.pdbx_strand_id
1 'polypeptide(L)'
;MKQLFTVGLLVLGTWAWAQTRLPNGTWEDTSLEFVLLEESIQTDGALSLCIAKQDECITNLTVGFTVRVYNQAGKEIWNSVWSGRTMDIRFKNPLPAAHKVVVEASGDFVVNTTTANRISTGQPLKLTY
;
A
#
# COMPACT_ATOMS: atom_id res chain seq x y z
N MET A 1 -48.65 -22.85 29.15
CA MET A 1 -47.29 -23.42 29.09
C MET A 1 -47.01 -23.91 27.67
N LYS A 2 -45.76 -23.76 27.22
CA LYS A 2 -45.16 -24.12 25.91
C LYS A 2 -45.29 -23.04 24.82
N GLN A 3 -44.23 -22.23 24.63
CA GLN A 3 -43.02 -22.50 23.81
C GLN A 3 -43.34 -22.36 22.31
N LEU A 4 -42.55 -21.74 21.45
CA LEU A 4 -41.22 -21.14 21.51
C LEU A 4 -41.06 -20.26 20.26
N PHE A 5 -40.24 -19.23 20.38
CA PHE A 5 -39.64 -18.44 19.32
C PHE A 5 -39.09 -19.30 18.16
N THR A 6 -39.18 -18.81 16.92
CA THR A 6 -38.30 -19.26 15.82
C THR A 6 -37.94 -18.05 14.97
N VAL A 7 -36.92 -17.31 15.42
CA VAL A 7 -35.58 -17.19 14.79
C VAL A 7 -35.65 -16.51 13.43
N GLY A 8 -35.40 -15.19 13.45
CA GLY A 8 -35.04 -14.40 12.27
C GLY A 8 -33.66 -14.80 11.77
N LEU A 9 -33.56 -15.05 10.47
CA LEU A 9 -32.33 -15.39 9.77
C LEU A 9 -31.47 -14.11 9.66
N LEU A 10 -30.41 -14.02 10.47
CA LEU A 10 -29.36 -13.01 10.36
C LEU A 10 -28.50 -13.32 9.14
N VAL A 11 -28.71 -12.59 8.04
CA VAL A 11 -27.75 -12.50 6.93
C VAL A 11 -26.67 -11.51 7.35
N LEU A 12 -25.60 -12.02 7.98
CA LEU A 12 -24.36 -11.28 8.19
C LEU A 12 -23.25 -11.98 7.39
N GLY A 13 -23.31 -11.86 6.07
CA GLY A 13 -22.17 -12.09 5.20
C GLY A 13 -21.53 -10.75 4.88
N THR A 14 -20.87 -10.12 5.85
CA THR A 14 -20.06 -8.93 5.57
C THR A 14 -18.82 -9.36 4.82
N TRP A 15 -18.56 -8.69 3.72
CA TRP A 15 -17.55 -8.99 2.72
C TRP A 15 -16.17 -8.78 3.33
N ALA A 16 -15.60 -9.82 3.93
CA ALA A 16 -14.17 -9.89 4.18
C ALA A 16 -13.51 -10.10 2.82
N TRP A 17 -13.19 -9.02 2.11
CA TRP A 17 -12.15 -9.07 1.10
C TRP A 17 -10.86 -9.38 1.85
N ALA A 18 -10.60 -10.64 2.12
CA ALA A 18 -9.30 -11.11 2.56
C ALA A 18 -8.50 -11.50 1.30
N GLN A 19 -7.20 -11.65 1.45
CA GLN A 19 -6.34 -12.27 0.44
C GLN A 19 -7.01 -13.54 -0.08
N THR A 20 -7.31 -13.57 -1.37
CA THR A 20 -8.05 -14.67 -1.98
C THR A 20 -7.07 -15.66 -2.55
N ARG A 21 -7.18 -16.93 -2.15
CA ARG A 21 -6.41 -18.00 -2.77
C ARG A 21 -7.17 -18.50 -3.99
N LEU A 22 -6.60 -18.26 -5.16
CA LEU A 22 -7.16 -18.69 -6.44
C LEU A 22 -7.03 -20.21 -6.62
N PRO A 23 -7.85 -20.83 -7.49
CA PRO A 23 -7.79 -22.29 -7.75
C PRO A 23 -6.44 -22.79 -8.27
N ASN A 24 -5.66 -21.90 -8.90
CA ASN A 24 -4.29 -22.18 -9.36
C ASN A 24 -3.25 -22.14 -8.22
N GLY A 25 -3.66 -21.84 -6.99
CA GLY A 25 -2.81 -21.78 -5.80
C GLY A 25 -2.20 -20.41 -5.52
N THR A 26 -2.38 -19.42 -6.40
CA THR A 26 -1.87 -18.04 -6.25
C THR A 26 -2.72 -17.25 -5.24
N TRP A 27 -2.08 -16.35 -4.48
CA TRP A 27 -2.77 -15.39 -3.64
C TRP A 27 -2.98 -14.09 -4.40
N GLU A 28 -4.16 -13.48 -4.25
CA GLU A 28 -4.52 -12.22 -4.89
C GLU A 28 -5.20 -11.28 -3.88
N ASP A 29 -4.88 -10.00 -3.98
CA ASP A 29 -5.58 -8.90 -3.30
C ASP A 29 -5.45 -7.61 -4.12
N THR A 30 -6.44 -7.33 -4.97
CA THR A 30 -6.48 -6.15 -5.84
C THR A 30 -6.96 -4.88 -5.14
N SER A 31 -7.27 -4.97 -3.85
CA SER A 31 -7.73 -3.82 -3.04
C SER A 31 -6.62 -3.16 -2.23
N LEU A 32 -5.39 -3.66 -2.35
CA LEU A 32 -4.21 -3.06 -1.72
C LEU A 32 -3.80 -1.80 -2.45
N GLU A 33 -3.31 -0.83 -1.68
CA GLU A 33 -2.83 0.44 -2.22
C GLU A 33 -1.65 0.99 -1.40
N PHE A 34 -0.92 1.94 -1.97
CA PHE A 34 0.02 2.75 -1.20
C PHE A 34 -0.73 3.92 -0.55
N VAL A 35 -0.52 4.11 0.74
CA VAL A 35 -1.04 5.26 1.49
C VAL A 35 0.11 6.07 2.06
N LEU A 36 -0.08 7.39 2.09
CA LEU A 36 0.83 8.36 2.68
C LEU A 36 0.53 8.50 4.18
N LEU A 37 1.55 8.32 5.02
CA LEU A 37 1.44 8.51 6.47
C LEU A 37 1.97 9.87 6.92
N GLU A 38 3.11 10.26 6.35
CA GLU A 38 3.75 11.53 6.62
C GLU A 38 4.38 12.06 5.33
N GLU A 39 4.25 13.36 5.09
CA GLU A 39 4.96 14.06 4.02
C GLU A 39 5.45 15.40 4.53
N SER A 40 6.75 15.58 4.50
CA SER A 40 7.46 16.80 4.88
C SER A 40 8.73 16.96 4.04
N ILE A 41 8.64 16.64 2.75
CA ILE A 41 9.80 16.57 1.85
C ILE A 41 10.46 17.94 1.68
N GLN A 42 9.65 19.01 1.63
CA GLN A 42 10.14 20.38 1.44
C GLN A 42 10.92 20.92 2.65
N THR A 43 10.49 20.56 3.86
CA THR A 43 11.01 21.12 5.12
C THR A 43 12.00 20.19 5.80
N ASP A 44 11.60 18.95 6.06
CA ASP A 44 12.31 18.00 6.90
C ASP A 44 12.91 16.84 6.09
N GLY A 45 12.59 16.76 4.79
CA GLY A 45 13.03 15.69 3.92
C GLY A 45 12.52 14.33 4.40
N ALA A 46 11.25 14.24 4.81
CA ALA A 46 10.62 12.98 5.22
C ALA A 46 9.44 12.61 4.31
N LEU A 47 9.32 11.31 4.07
CA LEU A 47 8.20 10.68 3.39
C LEU A 47 7.96 9.33 4.05
N SER A 48 6.78 9.08 4.59
CA SER A 48 6.40 7.80 5.17
C SER A 48 5.18 7.25 4.45
N LEU A 49 5.24 5.97 4.12
CA LEU A 49 4.25 5.26 3.33
C LEU A 49 3.83 3.99 4.07
N CYS A 50 2.70 3.41 3.68
CA CYS A 50 2.38 2.02 4.00
C CYS A 50 1.64 1.35 2.85
N ILE A 51 1.60 0.02 2.87
CA ILE A 51 0.66 -0.75 2.05
C ILE A 51 -0.60 -0.90 2.91
N ALA A 52 -1.72 -0.39 2.43
CA ALA A 52 -2.96 -0.37 3.17
C ALA A 52 -4.06 -1.18 2.48
N LYS A 53 -5.09 -1.47 3.27
CA LYS A 53 -6.37 -1.98 2.81
C LYS A 53 -7.47 -1.30 3.60
N GLN A 54 -8.39 -0.61 2.91
CA GLN A 54 -9.53 0.07 3.57
C GLN A 54 -9.06 0.95 4.73
N ASP A 55 -8.07 1.81 4.48
CA ASP A 55 -7.43 2.72 5.45
C ASP A 55 -6.60 2.08 6.57
N GLU A 56 -6.49 0.73 6.62
CA GLU A 56 -5.65 0.04 7.59
C GLU A 56 -4.29 -0.32 6.99
N CYS A 57 -3.20 0.18 7.60
CA CYS A 57 -1.85 -0.21 7.21
C CYS A 57 -1.53 -1.65 7.60
N ILE A 58 -1.07 -2.43 6.62
CA ILE A 58 -0.70 -3.82 6.82
C ILE A 58 0.82 -3.92 6.94
N THR A 59 1.30 -4.14 8.16
CA THR A 59 2.72 -4.06 8.51
C THR A 59 3.58 -5.23 8.02
N ASN A 60 2.96 -6.37 7.67
CA ASN A 60 3.66 -7.55 7.17
C ASN A 60 3.64 -7.68 5.64
N LEU A 61 3.27 -6.63 4.90
CA LEU A 61 3.39 -6.59 3.45
C LEU A 61 4.58 -5.71 3.04
N THR A 62 5.30 -6.15 2.01
CA THR A 62 6.42 -5.41 1.46
C THR A 62 6.49 -5.56 -0.05
N VAL A 63 6.99 -4.54 -0.73
CA VAL A 63 7.32 -4.57 -2.16
C VAL A 63 8.44 -3.58 -2.42
N GLY A 64 9.32 -3.88 -3.38
CA GLY A 64 10.24 -2.86 -3.88
C GLY A 64 9.46 -1.74 -4.58
N PHE A 65 9.93 -0.50 -4.50
CA PHE A 65 9.26 0.62 -5.14
C PHE A 65 10.26 1.69 -5.58
N THR A 66 9.85 2.53 -6.52
CA THR A 66 10.60 3.72 -6.95
C THR A 66 9.86 4.96 -6.45
N VAL A 67 10.60 5.93 -5.93
CA VAL A 67 10.08 7.26 -5.60
C VAL A 67 10.69 8.27 -6.56
N ARG A 68 9.84 9.12 -7.13
CA ARG A 68 10.23 10.21 -8.03
C ARG A 68 9.60 11.50 -7.54
N VAL A 69 10.41 12.54 -7.40
CA VAL A 69 9.97 13.87 -6.96
C VAL A 69 10.15 14.84 -8.11
N TYR A 70 9.12 15.63 -8.37
CA TYR A 70 9.04 16.60 -9.44
C TYR A 70 8.84 18.01 -8.88
N ASN A 71 9.37 19.01 -9.57
CA ASN A 71 9.09 20.41 -9.25
C ASN A 71 7.81 20.90 -9.95
N GLN A 72 7.45 22.16 -9.70
CA GLN A 72 6.24 22.78 -10.27
C GLN A 72 6.24 22.83 -11.81
N ALA A 73 7.42 22.86 -12.44
CA ALA A 73 7.55 22.80 -13.90
C ALA A 73 7.41 21.38 -14.47
N GLY A 74 7.14 20.37 -13.62
CA GLY A 74 7.06 18.97 -14.01
C GLY A 74 8.41 18.29 -14.26
N LYS A 75 9.53 18.96 -13.95
CA LYS A 75 10.87 18.38 -14.07
C LYS A 75 11.16 17.48 -12.86
N GLU A 76 11.63 16.26 -13.12
CA GLU A 76 12.14 15.37 -12.08
C GLU A 76 13.38 16.00 -11.43
N ILE A 77 13.35 16.19 -10.11
CA ILE A 77 14.44 16.78 -9.31
C ILE A 77 15.13 15.75 -8.44
N TRP A 78 14.50 14.59 -8.21
CA TRP A 78 15.06 13.51 -7.43
C TRP A 78 14.37 12.18 -7.76
N ASN A 79 15.13 11.08 -7.71
CA ASN A 79 14.58 9.73 -7.76
C ASN A 79 15.42 8.78 -6.90
N SER A 80 14.81 7.68 -6.45
CA SER A 80 15.52 6.55 -5.82
C SER A 80 14.69 5.27 -5.85
N VAL A 81 15.37 4.13 -5.84
CA VAL A 81 14.76 2.79 -5.73
C VAL A 81 14.92 2.28 -4.30
N TRP A 82 13.85 1.71 -3.77
CA TRP A 82 13.74 1.20 -2.41
C TRP A 82 13.34 -0.26 -2.41
N SER A 83 13.86 -1.00 -1.43
CA SER A 83 13.61 -2.45 -1.32
C SER A 83 12.26 -2.82 -0.69
N GLY A 84 11.56 -1.86 -0.07
CA GLY A 84 10.34 -2.13 0.70
C GLY A 84 10.56 -2.56 2.14
N ARG A 85 11.82 -2.80 2.56
CA ARG A 85 12.14 -3.19 3.95
C ARG A 85 11.78 -2.12 4.98
N THR A 86 11.88 -0.87 4.56
CA THR A 86 11.38 0.31 5.26
C THR A 86 10.51 1.08 4.29
N MET A 87 9.38 1.57 4.79
CA MET A 87 8.50 2.49 4.07
C MET A 87 8.68 3.94 4.55
N ASP A 88 9.59 4.15 5.50
CA ASP A 88 10.04 5.47 5.95
C ASP A 88 11.28 5.88 5.16
N ILE A 89 11.20 7.03 4.51
CA ILE A 89 12.21 7.59 3.62
C ILE A 89 12.69 8.90 4.20
N ARG A 90 14.03 8.99 4.36
CA ARG A 90 14.72 10.21 4.74
C ARG A 90 15.61 10.66 3.61
N PHE A 91 15.35 11.86 3.10
CA PHE A 91 16.15 12.48 2.07
C PHE A 91 17.44 13.02 2.70
N LYS A 92 18.55 12.98 1.96
CA LYS A 92 19.84 13.50 2.45
C LYS A 92 19.75 14.99 2.82
N ASN A 93 18.98 15.74 2.02
CA ASN A 93 18.62 17.14 2.28
C ASN A 93 17.13 17.31 1.93
N PRO A 94 16.41 18.24 2.60
CA PRO A 94 15.08 18.64 2.16
C PRO A 94 15.07 19.09 0.69
N LEU A 95 13.93 18.97 0.03
CA LEU A 95 13.74 19.37 -1.36
C LEU A 95 12.69 20.51 -1.44
N PRO A 96 13.06 21.78 -1.18
CA PRO A 96 12.10 22.90 -1.15
C PRO A 96 11.35 23.12 -2.47
N ALA A 97 11.90 22.65 -3.59
CA ALA A 97 11.28 22.74 -4.90
C ALA A 97 10.31 21.57 -5.21
N ALA A 98 10.13 20.61 -4.29
CA ALA A 98 9.22 19.48 -4.47
C ALA A 98 7.77 19.96 -4.58
N HIS A 99 7.08 19.53 -5.63
CA HIS A 99 5.69 19.88 -5.88
C HIS A 99 4.80 18.66 -6.13
N LYS A 100 5.40 17.55 -6.59
CA LYS A 100 4.69 16.30 -6.83
C LYS A 100 5.62 15.12 -6.53
N VAL A 101 5.08 14.07 -5.94
CA VAL A 101 5.73 12.80 -5.67
C VAL A 101 4.96 11.71 -6.38
N VAL A 102 5.69 10.79 -7.01
CA VAL A 102 5.15 9.56 -7.57
C VAL A 102 5.88 8.40 -6.93
N VAL A 103 5.11 7.49 -6.34
CA VAL A 103 5.58 6.22 -5.81
C VAL A 103 4.97 5.10 -6.64
N GLU A 104 5.81 4.20 -7.13
CA GLU A 104 5.35 3.09 -7.97
C GLU A 104 6.05 1.79 -7.55
N ALA A 105 5.28 0.73 -7.32
CA ALA A 105 5.79 -0.58 -6.99
C ALA A 105 6.59 -1.16 -8.17
N SER A 106 7.66 -1.89 -7.87
CA SER A 106 8.49 -2.53 -8.88
C SER A 106 7.82 -3.73 -9.58
N GLY A 107 6.64 -4.14 -9.10
CA GLY A 107 5.87 -5.25 -9.67
C GLY A 107 4.40 -5.22 -9.25
N ASP A 108 3.62 -6.08 -9.90
CA ASP A 108 2.18 -6.31 -9.72
C ASP A 108 1.84 -7.22 -8.54
N PHE A 109 2.63 -7.12 -7.47
CA PHE A 109 2.52 -7.98 -6.32
C PHE A 109 3.12 -7.34 -5.07
N VAL A 110 2.72 -7.87 -3.92
CA VAL A 110 3.37 -7.66 -2.63
C VAL A 110 3.82 -9.02 -2.06
N VAL A 111 4.76 -8.98 -1.13
CA VAL A 111 5.22 -10.16 -0.41
C VAL A 111 4.78 -10.05 1.04
N ASN A 112 4.14 -11.09 1.54
CA ASN A 112 3.88 -11.23 2.95
C ASN A 112 5.15 -11.70 3.66
N THR A 113 5.73 -10.88 4.53
CA THR A 113 7.01 -11.15 5.21
C THR A 113 6.90 -12.27 6.25
N THR A 114 5.71 -12.53 6.78
CA THR A 114 5.46 -13.60 7.76
C THR A 114 5.40 -14.98 7.10
N THR A 115 4.80 -15.07 5.90
CA THR A 115 4.53 -16.35 5.22
C THR A 115 5.39 -16.59 3.98
N ALA A 116 6.14 -15.58 3.54
CA ALA A 116 6.87 -15.53 2.27
C ALA A 116 5.98 -15.70 1.01
N ASN A 117 4.65 -15.62 1.16
CA ASN A 117 3.75 -15.71 0.03
C ASN A 117 3.79 -14.42 -0.81
N ARG A 118 3.84 -14.60 -2.12
CA ARG A 118 3.59 -13.53 -3.09
C ARG A 118 2.08 -13.40 -3.28
N ILE A 119 1.57 -12.18 -3.15
CA ILE A 119 0.17 -11.82 -3.32
C ILE A 119 0.09 -10.88 -4.53
N SER A 120 -0.58 -11.30 -5.59
CA SER A 120 -0.79 -10.44 -6.76
C SER A 120 -1.73 -9.29 -6.42
N THR A 121 -1.41 -8.10 -6.93
CA THR A 121 -2.26 -6.91 -6.85
C THR A 121 -2.95 -6.61 -8.19
N GLY A 122 -2.75 -7.46 -9.20
CA GLY A 122 -3.22 -7.27 -10.58
C GLY A 122 -2.44 -6.20 -11.36
N GLN A 123 -2.08 -5.10 -10.71
CA GLN A 123 -1.25 -4.02 -11.25
C GLN A 123 -0.26 -3.50 -10.19
N PRO A 124 0.86 -2.89 -10.60
CA PRO A 124 1.76 -2.23 -9.65
C PRO A 124 1.03 -1.17 -8.84
N LEU A 125 1.21 -1.21 -7.51
CA LEU A 125 0.69 -0.18 -6.63
C LEU A 125 1.29 1.17 -7.01
N LYS A 126 0.46 2.21 -7.05
CA LYS A 126 0.87 3.55 -7.46
C LYS A 126 0.20 4.60 -6.61
N LEU A 127 1.00 5.55 -6.12
CA LEU A 127 0.55 6.74 -5.42
C LEU A 127 1.11 7.97 -6.13
N THR A 128 0.27 8.98 -6.32
CA THR A 128 0.67 10.31 -6.76
C THR A 128 0.13 11.33 -5.78
N TYR A 129 1.01 12.16 -5.24
CA TYR A 129 0.71 13.20 -4.26
C TYR A 129 1.34 14.52 -4.71
#